data_AF-A0A5P9QAA0-F1
#
_entry.id   AF-A0A5P9QAA0-F1
#
_cell.length_a   1.000
_cell.length_b   1.000
_cell.length_c   1.000
_cell.angle_alpha   90.00
_cell.angle_beta   90.00
_cell.angle_gamma   90.00
#
_symmetry.space_group_name_H-M   'P 1'
#
loop_
_entity.id
_entity.type
_entity.pdbx_description
1 polymer ?
#
loop_
_entity_poly.entity_id
_entity_poly.type
_entity_poly.pdbx_seq_one_letter_code
_entity_poly.pdbx_strand_id
1 'polypeptide(L)'
;MTPLDAPAPTTAALDGLAGRYPRPTVDLAEAEWVWRDLASRASRVPVRDEEVRLAVIAGLARCTGARYGDLLRVTVDDLALDPPGDGVGGVVRVRHGKHRTVRDHVLDAGAAAVLARWLEVREELCADLEGSVPRALLLTVHHTHDNGVTVSKGLPITAQGLVLSWRRYVHRTVAEQGARRRPLPTRFEQVRRAWVVARDEPDGGH
;
A
#
# COMPACT_ATOMS: atom_id res chain seq x y z
N MET A 1 32.16 -22.13 36.84
CA MET A 1 32.01 -20.97 35.95
C MET A 1 30.91 -21.29 34.96
N THR A 2 29.69 -20.87 35.27
CA THR A 2 28.48 -21.08 34.46
C THR A 2 28.14 -19.73 33.83
N PRO A 3 27.85 -19.63 32.51
CA PRO A 3 27.44 -18.35 31.95
C PRO A 3 26.01 -18.04 32.39
N LEU A 4 25.81 -16.82 32.90
CA LEU A 4 24.48 -16.28 33.20
C LEU A 4 23.69 -16.12 31.90
N ASP A 5 22.54 -16.79 31.84
CA ASP A 5 21.50 -16.60 30.85
C ASP A 5 20.97 -15.16 30.95
N ALA A 6 21.12 -14.37 29.89
CA ALA A 6 20.49 -13.06 29.81
C ALA A 6 18.98 -13.25 29.58
N PRO A 7 18.08 -12.65 30.37
CA PRO A 7 16.66 -12.86 30.18
C PRO A 7 16.21 -12.29 28.84
N ALA A 8 15.50 -13.11 28.06
CA ALA A 8 14.80 -12.69 26.86
C ALA A 8 13.86 -11.52 27.20
N PRO A 9 13.78 -10.47 26.35
CA PRO A 9 12.95 -9.31 26.64
C PRO A 9 11.49 -9.75 26.79
N THR A 10 10.94 -9.55 27.98
CA THR A 10 9.56 -9.88 28.33
C THR A 10 8.57 -9.02 27.55
N THR A 11 7.44 -9.62 27.19
CA THR A 11 6.25 -9.06 26.51
C THR A 11 5.82 -7.66 27.02
N ALA A 12 6.15 -7.30 28.26
CA ALA A 12 5.89 -6.00 28.85
C ALA A 12 6.61 -4.80 28.15
N ALA A 13 7.77 -5.03 27.53
CA ALA A 13 8.48 -3.97 26.78
C ALA A 13 7.78 -3.62 25.45
N LEU A 14 6.96 -4.52 24.91
CA LEU A 14 6.16 -4.30 23.70
C LEU A 14 4.87 -3.49 23.99
N ASP A 15 4.35 -3.56 25.22
CA ASP A 15 3.17 -2.82 25.66
C ASP A 15 3.45 -1.34 25.96
N GLY A 16 4.66 -0.98 26.41
CA GLY A 16 5.03 0.42 26.69
C GLY A 16 5.04 1.34 25.45
N LEU A 17 5.20 0.78 24.25
CA LEU A 17 5.12 1.51 22.98
C LEU A 17 3.67 1.65 22.45
N ALA A 18 2.69 1.04 23.13
CA ALA A 18 1.29 1.07 22.72
C ALA A 18 0.62 2.45 22.89
N GLY A 19 1.19 3.33 23.73
CA GLY A 19 0.56 4.58 24.17
C GLY A 19 0.90 5.85 23.39
N ARG A 20 1.92 5.88 22.51
CA ARG A 20 2.23 7.10 21.74
C ARG A 20 1.48 7.10 20.40
N TYR A 21 0.37 7.82 20.38
CA TYR A 21 -0.26 8.25 19.14
C TYR A 21 0.21 9.66 18.78
N PRO A 22 0.58 9.93 17.52
CA PRO A 22 0.73 8.96 16.43
C PRO A 22 1.93 8.02 16.65
N ARG A 23 1.81 6.76 16.20
CA ARG A 23 2.94 5.81 16.23
C ARG A 23 4.12 6.40 15.45
N PRO A 24 5.37 6.13 15.85
CA PRO A 24 6.55 6.70 15.19
C PRO A 24 6.61 6.26 13.73
N THR A 25 7.09 7.17 12.88
CA THR A 25 7.45 6.91 11.48
C THR A 25 8.58 5.89 11.45
N VAL A 26 8.56 4.96 10.48
CA VAL A 26 9.69 4.06 10.26
C VAL A 26 10.81 4.80 9.52
N ASP A 27 12.03 4.27 9.52
CA ASP A 27 13.09 4.83 8.68
C ASP A 27 12.81 4.61 7.19
N LEU A 28 13.50 5.37 6.33
CA LEU A 28 13.31 5.30 4.88
C LEU A 28 13.72 3.93 4.32
N ALA A 29 14.76 3.29 4.88
CA ALA A 29 15.23 2.00 4.40
C ALA A 29 14.18 0.90 4.61
N GLU A 30 13.47 0.93 5.74
CA GLU A 30 12.32 0.08 6.06
C GLU A 30 11.18 0.32 5.07
N ALA A 31 10.86 1.58 4.79
CA ALA A 31 9.81 1.93 3.84
C ALA A 31 10.14 1.51 2.40
N GLU A 32 11.36 1.74 1.93
CA GLU A 32 11.83 1.30 0.61
C GLU A 32 11.92 -0.22 0.50
N TRP A 33 12.21 -0.92 1.60
CA TRP A 33 12.15 -2.38 1.60
C TRP A 33 10.71 -2.86 1.43
N VAL A 34 9.74 -2.27 2.14
CA VAL A 34 8.30 -2.59 1.98
C VAL A 34 7.87 -2.40 0.52
N TRP A 35 8.28 -1.29 -0.09
CA TRP A 35 7.99 -1.03 -1.51
C TRP A 35 8.57 -2.12 -2.41
N ARG A 36 9.87 -2.43 -2.27
CA ARG A 36 10.54 -3.45 -3.08
C ARG A 36 9.93 -4.84 -2.92
N ASP A 37 9.57 -5.24 -1.70
CA ASP A 37 8.90 -6.52 -1.44
C ASP A 37 7.51 -6.56 -2.10
N LEU A 38 6.69 -5.52 -1.96
CA LEU A 38 5.37 -5.45 -2.59
C LEU A 38 5.45 -5.43 -4.12
N ALA A 39 6.34 -4.62 -4.70
CA ALA A 39 6.56 -4.57 -6.14
C ALA A 39 7.05 -5.93 -6.67
N SER A 40 7.98 -6.58 -5.96
CA SER A 40 8.48 -7.93 -6.30
C SER A 40 7.39 -9.00 -6.20
N ARG A 41 6.47 -8.92 -5.24
CA ARG A 41 5.32 -9.83 -5.16
C ARG A 41 4.35 -9.61 -6.31
N ALA A 42 4.05 -8.35 -6.63
CA ALA A 42 3.13 -7.98 -7.70
C ALA A 42 3.60 -8.47 -9.09
N SER A 43 4.89 -8.66 -9.29
CA SER A 43 5.47 -9.19 -10.54
C SER A 43 5.52 -10.73 -10.63
N ARG A 44 5.06 -11.48 -9.62
CA ARG A 44 5.10 -12.95 -9.64
C ARG A 44 3.99 -13.52 -10.52
N VAL A 45 4.24 -14.73 -11.04
CA VAL A 45 3.23 -15.52 -11.76
C VAL A 45 3.24 -16.94 -11.16
N PRO A 46 2.17 -17.39 -10.48
CA PRO A 46 0.95 -16.65 -10.14
C PRO A 46 1.16 -15.60 -9.03
N VAL A 47 0.27 -14.60 -8.98
CA VAL A 47 0.20 -13.58 -7.90
C VAL A 47 -1.23 -13.47 -7.38
N ARG A 48 -1.39 -13.08 -6.12
CA ARG A 48 -2.70 -12.79 -5.53
C ARG A 48 -3.13 -11.36 -5.88
N ASP A 49 -4.37 -11.15 -6.33
CA ASP A 49 -4.91 -9.83 -6.64
C ASP A 49 -4.79 -8.83 -5.48
N GLU A 50 -4.92 -9.32 -4.23
CA GLU A 50 -4.72 -8.51 -3.03
C GLU A 50 -3.29 -7.94 -2.93
N GLU A 51 -2.28 -8.69 -3.37
CA GLU A 51 -0.89 -8.25 -3.36
C GLU A 51 -0.63 -7.21 -4.44
N VAL A 52 -1.20 -7.39 -5.64
CA VAL A 52 -1.14 -6.38 -6.72
C VAL A 52 -1.81 -5.08 -6.27
N ARG A 53 -3.01 -5.13 -5.70
CA ARG A 53 -3.70 -3.95 -5.16
C ARG A 53 -2.88 -3.25 -4.08
N LEU A 54 -2.29 -4.02 -3.17
CA LEU A 54 -1.51 -3.43 -2.08
C LEU A 54 -0.21 -2.78 -2.58
N ALA A 55 0.41 -3.37 -3.60
CA ALA A 55 1.55 -2.77 -4.29
C ALA A 55 1.15 -1.45 -4.96
N VAL A 56 -0.01 -1.36 -5.64
CA VAL A 56 -0.53 -0.08 -6.18
C VAL A 56 -0.65 0.98 -5.09
N ILE A 57 -1.23 0.61 -3.95
CA ILE A 57 -1.42 1.54 -2.82
C ILE A 57 -0.06 2.05 -2.30
N ALA A 58 0.91 1.15 -2.14
CA ALA A 58 2.26 1.51 -1.72
C ALA A 58 2.96 2.41 -2.74
N GLY A 59 2.92 2.06 -4.04
CA GLY A 59 3.53 2.83 -5.12
C GLY A 59 2.92 4.23 -5.25
N LEU A 60 1.60 4.34 -5.22
CA LEU A 60 0.90 5.62 -5.23
C LEU A 60 1.23 6.46 -3.98
N ALA A 61 1.19 5.87 -2.79
CA ALA A 61 1.53 6.59 -1.57
C ALA A 61 3.00 7.07 -1.57
N ARG A 62 3.92 6.29 -2.11
CA ARG A 62 5.33 6.65 -2.29
C ARG A 62 5.50 7.82 -3.27
N CYS A 63 4.83 7.76 -4.43
CA CYS A 63 4.90 8.79 -5.47
C CYS A 63 4.15 10.08 -5.13
N THR A 64 3.16 10.04 -4.24
CA THR A 64 2.24 11.17 -4.02
C THR A 64 2.16 11.67 -2.59
N GLY A 65 2.62 10.88 -1.62
CA GLY A 65 2.39 11.12 -0.19
C GLY A 65 0.92 10.98 0.24
N ALA A 66 0.01 10.55 -0.63
CA ALA A 66 -1.42 10.54 -0.36
C ALA A 66 -1.83 9.55 0.73
N ARG A 67 -2.82 9.94 1.56
CA ARG A 67 -3.41 9.05 2.56
C ARG A 67 -4.39 8.07 1.91
N TYR A 68 -4.74 6.98 2.60
CA TYR A 68 -5.78 6.05 2.13
C TYR A 68 -7.08 6.74 1.72
N GLY A 69 -7.56 7.69 2.53
CA GLY A 69 -8.78 8.44 2.21
C GLY A 69 -8.68 9.21 0.88
N ASP A 70 -7.49 9.65 0.51
CA ASP A 70 -7.25 10.38 -0.75
C ASP A 70 -7.12 9.40 -1.92
N LEU A 71 -6.40 8.29 -1.73
CA LEU A 71 -6.25 7.23 -2.74
C LEU A 71 -7.59 6.55 -3.09
N LEU A 72 -8.50 6.41 -2.12
CA LEU A 72 -9.85 5.87 -2.37
C LEU A 72 -10.71 6.72 -3.30
N ARG A 73 -10.31 7.97 -3.57
CA ARG A 73 -11.02 8.88 -4.48
C ARG A 73 -10.43 8.89 -5.87
N VAL A 74 -9.33 8.18 -6.10
CA VAL A 74 -8.69 8.08 -7.43
C VAL A 74 -9.56 7.17 -8.30
N THR A 75 -9.91 7.66 -9.48
CA THR A 75 -10.58 6.87 -10.52
C THR A 75 -9.60 6.47 -11.61
N VAL A 76 -10.02 5.57 -12.49
CA VAL A 76 -9.22 5.22 -13.68
C VAL A 76 -8.95 6.43 -14.58
N ASP A 77 -9.85 7.41 -14.61
CA ASP A 77 -9.69 8.64 -15.41
C ASP A 77 -8.74 9.66 -14.79
N ASP A 78 -8.35 9.46 -13.53
CA ASP A 78 -7.30 10.25 -12.89
C ASP A 78 -5.89 9.72 -13.25
N LEU A 79 -5.78 8.67 -14.08
CA LEU A 79 -4.52 8.05 -14.50
C LEU A 79 -4.23 8.33 -15.98
N ALA A 80 -2.98 8.70 -16.24
CA ALA A 80 -2.40 8.69 -17.58
C ALA A 80 -1.09 7.89 -17.50
N LEU A 81 -1.08 6.67 -18.03
CA LEU A 81 0.12 5.83 -18.09
C LEU A 81 0.75 5.92 -19.48
N ASP A 82 2.07 5.91 -19.54
CA ASP A 82 2.78 5.87 -20.81
C ASP A 82 2.58 4.51 -21.51
N PRO A 83 2.61 4.46 -22.86
CA PRO A 83 2.49 3.21 -23.59
C PRO A 83 3.58 2.20 -23.21
N PRO A 84 3.33 0.88 -23.31
CA PRO A 84 4.36 -0.11 -23.10
C PRO A 84 5.51 0.07 -24.10
N GLY A 85 6.76 0.18 -23.63
CA GLY A 85 7.95 0.17 -24.49
C GLY A 85 9.01 1.22 -24.14
N ASP A 86 8.62 2.49 -24.03
CA ASP A 86 9.56 3.61 -23.83
C ASP A 86 9.38 4.25 -22.45
N GLY A 87 10.17 3.81 -21.49
CA GLY A 87 10.21 4.39 -20.13
C GLY A 87 8.86 4.32 -19.42
N VAL A 88 8.55 3.18 -18.80
CA VAL A 88 7.31 3.01 -18.02
C VAL A 88 7.20 4.17 -17.03
N GLY A 89 6.20 4.99 -17.19
CA GLY A 89 5.97 6.22 -16.45
C GLY A 89 4.49 6.54 -16.44
N GLY A 90 4.15 7.69 -15.86
CA GLY A 90 2.78 8.18 -15.91
C GLY A 90 2.52 9.28 -14.93
N VAL A 91 1.29 9.74 -14.93
CA VAL A 91 0.78 10.77 -14.03
C VAL A 91 -0.48 10.27 -13.36
N VAL A 92 -0.59 10.55 -12.07
CA VAL A 92 -1.82 10.36 -11.30
C VAL A 92 -2.30 11.68 -10.72
N ARG A 93 -3.59 11.97 -10.90
CA ARG A 93 -4.27 13.09 -10.26
C ARG A 93 -4.83 12.67 -8.91
N VAL A 94 -4.45 13.38 -7.86
CA VAL A 94 -4.91 13.08 -6.49
C VAL A 94 -5.55 14.30 -5.85
N ARG A 95 -6.68 14.08 -5.16
CA ARG A 95 -7.41 15.08 -4.37
C ARG A 95 -7.03 14.93 -2.89
N HIS A 96 -6.13 15.79 -2.43
CA HIS A 96 -5.50 15.70 -1.10
C HIS A 96 -6.33 16.33 0.01
N GLY A 97 -6.46 15.61 1.12
CA GLY A 97 -6.99 16.13 2.38
C GLY A 97 -8.48 16.53 2.34
N LYS A 98 -8.92 17.21 3.40
CA LYS A 98 -10.32 17.61 3.59
C LYS A 98 -10.82 18.54 2.47
N HIS A 99 -9.97 19.47 2.06
CA HIS A 99 -10.30 20.49 1.04
C HIS A 99 -10.15 19.98 -0.40
N ARG A 100 -9.74 18.72 -0.59
CA ARG A 100 -9.63 18.08 -1.90
C ARG A 100 -8.72 18.85 -2.86
N THR A 101 -7.59 19.35 -2.36
CA THR A 101 -6.61 20.07 -3.16
C THR A 101 -6.10 19.14 -4.26
N VAL A 102 -6.37 19.49 -5.52
CA VAL A 102 -6.00 18.69 -6.69
C VAL A 102 -4.52 18.89 -6.97
N ARG A 103 -3.79 17.78 -7.15
CA ARG A 103 -2.38 17.78 -7.57
C ARG A 103 -2.13 16.60 -8.50
N ASP A 104 -1.37 16.85 -9.55
CA ASP A 104 -0.87 15.82 -10.46
C ASP A 104 0.54 15.40 -9.99
N HIS A 105 0.79 14.10 -9.98
CA HIS A 105 2.05 13.52 -9.51
C HIS A 105 2.63 12.60 -10.56
N VAL A 106 3.91 12.76 -10.86
CA VAL A 106 4.66 11.84 -11.71
C VAL A 106 4.84 10.51 -10.97
N LEU A 107 4.62 9.42 -11.69
CA LEU A 107 4.82 8.05 -11.25
C LEU A 107 6.20 7.59 -11.68
N ASP A 108 6.92 6.94 -10.76
CA ASP A 108 8.12 6.20 -11.15
C ASP A 108 7.76 4.92 -11.93
N ALA A 109 8.74 4.33 -12.60
CA ALA A 109 8.55 3.15 -13.44
C ALA A 109 8.00 1.94 -12.69
N GLY A 110 8.37 1.76 -11.43
CA GLY A 110 7.85 0.67 -10.61
C GLY A 110 6.37 0.85 -10.29
N ALA A 111 5.97 2.07 -9.92
CA ALA A 111 4.58 2.41 -9.63
C ALA A 111 3.70 2.29 -10.88
N ALA A 112 4.17 2.79 -12.03
CA ALA A 112 3.47 2.69 -13.30
C ALA A 112 3.35 1.23 -13.78
N ALA A 113 4.39 0.40 -13.64
CA ALA A 113 4.33 -1.02 -13.99
C ALA A 113 3.32 -1.80 -13.13
N VAL A 114 3.32 -1.57 -11.82
CA VAL A 114 2.35 -2.20 -10.90
C VAL A 114 0.92 -1.72 -11.18
N LEU A 115 0.75 -0.45 -11.54
CA LEU A 115 -0.55 0.09 -11.96
C LEU A 115 -1.05 -0.54 -13.26
N ALA A 116 -0.20 -0.68 -14.27
CA ALA A 116 -0.56 -1.36 -15.52
C ALA A 116 -1.07 -2.78 -15.24
N ARG A 117 -0.32 -3.54 -14.42
CA ARG A 117 -0.74 -4.89 -14.00
C ARG A 117 -2.05 -4.89 -13.21
N TRP A 118 -2.27 -3.89 -12.38
CA TRP A 118 -3.53 -3.76 -11.65
C TRP A 118 -4.72 -3.46 -12.55
N LEU A 119 -4.54 -2.70 -13.64
CA LEU A 119 -5.62 -2.42 -14.58
C LEU A 119 -6.10 -3.70 -15.29
N GLU A 120 -5.20 -4.63 -15.61
CA GLU A 120 -5.53 -5.97 -16.13
C GLU A 120 -6.35 -6.77 -15.09
N VAL A 121 -5.88 -6.85 -13.84
CA VAL A 121 -6.61 -7.52 -12.75
C VAL A 121 -7.98 -6.86 -12.51
N ARG A 122 -8.05 -5.53 -12.63
CA ARG A 122 -9.29 -4.76 -12.47
C ARG A 122 -10.30 -5.11 -13.55
N GLU A 123 -9.86 -5.29 -14.79
CA GLU A 123 -10.70 -5.72 -15.91
C GLU A 123 -11.31 -7.10 -15.61
N GLU A 124 -10.50 -8.06 -15.17
CA GLU A 124 -10.97 -9.40 -14.78
C GLU A 124 -11.96 -9.36 -13.60
N LEU A 125 -11.72 -8.52 -12.59
CA LEU A 125 -12.62 -8.36 -11.45
C LEU A 125 -13.98 -7.75 -11.83
N CYS A 126 -14.00 -6.92 -12.87
CA CYS A 126 -15.20 -6.25 -13.35
C CYS A 126 -15.97 -7.03 -14.41
N ALA A 127 -15.38 -8.07 -15.01
CA ALA A 127 -15.95 -8.80 -16.14
C ALA A 127 -17.36 -9.37 -15.86
N ASP A 128 -17.60 -9.86 -14.64
CA ASP A 128 -18.86 -10.50 -14.26
C ASP A 128 -19.84 -9.56 -13.53
N LEU A 129 -19.55 -8.26 -13.48
CA LEU A 129 -20.44 -7.30 -12.80
C LEU A 129 -21.59 -6.89 -13.71
N GLU A 130 -22.81 -7.01 -13.19
CA GLU A 130 -23.99 -6.42 -13.83
C GLU A 130 -23.98 -4.89 -13.69
N GLY A 131 -24.36 -4.19 -14.76
CA GLY A 131 -24.45 -2.73 -14.80
C GLY A 131 -23.17 -2.04 -15.29
N SER A 132 -22.93 -0.82 -14.82
CA SER A 132 -21.78 -0.02 -15.25
C SER A 132 -20.50 -0.43 -14.53
N VAL A 133 -19.40 -0.56 -15.27
CA VAL A 133 -18.07 -0.83 -14.71
C VAL A 133 -17.67 0.25 -13.69
N PRO A 134 -17.34 -0.09 -12.43
CA PRO A 134 -17.03 0.89 -11.39
C PRO A 134 -15.79 1.72 -11.69
N ARG A 135 -15.90 3.04 -11.82
CA ARG A 135 -14.75 3.92 -12.14
C ARG A 135 -13.65 3.98 -11.08
N ALA A 136 -13.93 3.57 -9.84
CA ALA A 136 -12.95 3.55 -8.76
C ALA A 136 -11.70 2.75 -9.16
N LEU A 137 -10.52 3.27 -8.85
CA LEU A 137 -9.27 2.57 -9.14
C LEU A 137 -9.13 1.33 -8.24
N LEU A 138 -9.41 1.47 -6.95
CA LEU A 138 -9.21 0.41 -5.96
C LEU A 138 -10.52 -0.35 -5.70
N LEU A 139 -10.51 -1.65 -5.98
CA LEU A 139 -11.67 -2.53 -5.88
C LEU A 139 -11.46 -3.62 -4.81
N THR A 140 -12.56 -4.21 -4.35
CA THR A 140 -12.57 -5.46 -3.57
C THR A 140 -12.12 -6.61 -4.47
N VAL A 141 -11.29 -7.51 -3.93
CA VAL A 141 -10.74 -8.68 -4.68
C VAL A 141 -11.36 -9.99 -4.24
N HIS A 142 -12.12 -9.95 -3.15
CA HIS A 142 -12.85 -11.09 -2.61
C HIS A 142 -14.28 -10.63 -2.34
N HIS A 143 -15.22 -11.57 -2.39
CA HIS A 143 -16.54 -11.35 -1.82
C HIS A 143 -16.38 -11.03 -0.34
N THR A 144 -17.06 -10.00 0.13
CA THR A 144 -17.04 -9.59 1.53
C THR A 144 -18.45 -9.64 2.09
N HIS A 145 -18.57 -9.76 3.41
CA HIS A 145 -19.87 -9.68 4.07
C HIS A 145 -19.94 -8.35 4.80
N ASP A 146 -20.95 -7.54 4.48
CA ASP A 146 -21.23 -6.29 5.16
C ASP A 146 -22.67 -6.34 5.68
N ASN A 147 -22.85 -6.25 7.00
CA ASN A 147 -24.14 -6.34 7.68
C ASN A 147 -25.03 -7.52 7.23
N GLY A 148 -24.42 -8.68 6.99
CA GLY A 148 -25.14 -9.89 6.55
C GLY A 148 -25.40 -9.98 5.04
N VAL A 149 -24.99 -8.96 4.27
CA VAL A 149 -25.11 -8.94 2.80
C VAL A 149 -23.77 -9.28 2.17
N THR A 150 -23.77 -10.21 1.22
CA THR A 150 -22.60 -10.50 0.39
C THR A 150 -22.37 -9.37 -0.60
N VAL A 151 -21.26 -8.67 -0.44
CA VAL A 151 -20.77 -7.65 -1.35
C VAL A 151 -19.81 -8.32 -2.34
N SER A 152 -20.13 -8.21 -3.63
CA SER A 152 -19.33 -8.80 -4.71
C SER A 152 -17.90 -8.26 -4.77
N LYS A 153 -16.97 -9.10 -5.24
CA LYS A 153 -15.66 -8.63 -5.71
C LYS A 153 -15.84 -7.67 -6.89
N GLY A 154 -14.87 -6.81 -7.16
CA GLY A 154 -14.92 -5.82 -8.23
C GLY A 154 -15.68 -4.54 -7.89
N LEU A 155 -16.26 -4.42 -6.69
CA LEU A 155 -16.86 -3.18 -6.21
C LEU A 155 -15.83 -2.28 -5.51
N PRO A 156 -16.04 -0.96 -5.38
CA PRO A 156 -15.08 -0.08 -4.72
C PRO A 156 -14.72 -0.55 -3.31
N ILE A 157 -13.43 -0.59 -2.99
CA ILE A 157 -12.98 -0.99 -1.65
C ILE A 157 -13.20 0.13 -0.63
N THR A 158 -13.44 -0.23 0.63
CA THR A 158 -13.59 0.72 1.73
C THR A 158 -12.25 1.02 2.42
N ALA A 159 -12.19 2.10 3.20
CA ALA A 159 -11.03 2.41 4.03
C ALA A 159 -10.67 1.28 5.00
N GLN A 160 -11.68 0.62 5.59
CA GLN A 160 -11.46 -0.53 6.46
C GLN A 160 -10.87 -1.71 5.68
N GLY A 161 -11.33 -1.94 4.45
CA GLY A 161 -10.75 -2.94 3.55
C GLY A 161 -9.24 -2.74 3.33
N LEU A 162 -8.81 -1.49 3.12
CA LEU A 162 -7.39 -1.16 2.97
C LEU A 162 -6.57 -1.41 4.23
N VAL A 163 -7.11 -1.06 5.40
CA VAL A 163 -6.47 -1.33 6.70
C VAL A 163 -6.30 -2.83 6.92
N LEU A 164 -7.33 -3.63 6.62
CA LEU A 164 -7.26 -5.08 6.76
C LEU A 164 -6.29 -5.72 5.77
N SER A 165 -6.25 -5.26 4.52
CA SER A 165 -5.27 -5.73 3.53
C SER A 165 -3.83 -5.48 3.99
N TRP A 166 -3.54 -4.30 4.54
CA TRP A 166 -2.22 -4.00 5.11
C TRP A 166 -1.87 -4.95 6.27
N ARG A 167 -2.80 -5.17 7.21
CA ARG A 167 -2.56 -6.08 8.34
C ARG A 167 -2.29 -7.52 7.89
N ARG A 168 -3.06 -8.01 6.91
CA ARG A 168 -2.85 -9.35 6.35
C ARG A 168 -1.47 -9.49 5.71
N TYR A 169 -1.03 -8.47 4.96
CA TYR A 169 0.32 -8.43 4.41
C TYR A 169 1.39 -8.47 5.51
N VAL A 170 1.27 -7.64 6.54
CA VAL A 170 2.21 -7.61 7.67
C VAL A 170 2.30 -8.98 8.34
N HIS A 171 1.17 -9.59 8.70
CA HIS A 171 1.15 -10.90 9.37
C HIS A 171 1.76 -12.00 8.49
N ARG A 172 1.40 -12.03 7.21
CA ARG A 172 1.92 -13.00 6.25
C ARG A 172 3.44 -12.86 6.08
N THR A 173 3.90 -11.63 5.90
CA THR A 173 5.33 -11.34 5.69
C THR A 173 6.15 -11.64 6.94
N VAL A 174 5.63 -11.37 8.14
CA VAL A 174 6.28 -11.76 9.39
C VAL A 174 6.37 -13.29 9.51
N ALA A 175 5.30 -14.02 9.15
CA ALA A 175 5.33 -15.48 9.16
C ALA A 175 6.34 -16.07 8.15
N GLU A 176 6.47 -15.46 6.97
CA GLU A 176 7.43 -15.89 5.94
C GLU A 176 8.89 -15.58 6.31
N GLN A 177 9.15 -14.43 6.94
CA GLN A 177 10.51 -14.00 7.29
C GLN A 177 10.99 -14.58 8.62
N GLY A 178 10.08 -14.95 9.51
CA GLY A 178 10.42 -15.38 10.87
C GLY A 178 11.23 -14.32 11.61
N ALA A 179 12.25 -14.73 12.37
CA ALA A 179 13.12 -13.84 13.14
C ALA A 179 14.20 -13.12 12.30
N ARG A 180 14.18 -13.23 10.96
CA ARG A 180 15.23 -12.66 10.09
C ARG A 180 15.16 -11.13 9.96
N ARG A 181 14.05 -10.52 10.37
CA ARG A 181 13.83 -9.06 10.31
C ARG A 181 13.11 -8.59 11.55
N ARG A 182 13.26 -7.29 11.86
CA ARG A 182 12.35 -6.58 12.77
C ARG A 182 10.90 -6.68 12.25
N PRO A 183 9.91 -6.73 13.15
CA PRO A 183 8.50 -6.75 12.75
C PRO A 183 8.13 -5.53 11.90
N LEU A 184 7.38 -5.76 10.82
CA LEU A 184 6.88 -4.68 9.97
C LEU A 184 5.90 -3.76 10.72
N PRO A 185 5.80 -2.48 10.34
CA PRO A 185 4.88 -1.56 11.00
C PRO A 185 3.42 -1.99 10.82
N THR A 186 2.67 -2.03 11.92
CA THR A 186 1.26 -2.46 11.91
C THR A 186 0.32 -1.44 11.27
N ARG A 187 0.77 -0.20 11.07
CA ARG A 187 0.03 0.86 10.37
C ARG A 187 0.79 1.35 9.15
N PHE A 188 0.16 1.25 7.99
CA PHE A 188 0.69 1.78 6.73
C PHE A 188 1.10 3.26 6.81
N GLU A 189 0.38 4.04 7.63
CA GLU A 189 0.69 5.46 7.88
C GLU A 189 2.11 5.70 8.43
N GLN A 190 2.73 4.71 9.07
CA GLN A 190 4.15 4.80 9.48
C GLN A 190 5.10 4.73 8.29
N VAL A 191 4.78 3.91 7.28
CA VAL A 191 5.53 3.78 6.03
C VAL A 191 5.34 5.01 5.16
N ARG A 192 4.08 5.43 4.94
CA ARG A 192 3.74 6.62 4.15
C ARG A 192 4.49 7.87 4.61
N ARG A 193 4.55 8.09 5.93
CA ARG A 193 5.23 9.27 6.50
C ARG A 193 6.74 9.26 6.24
N ALA A 194 7.38 8.10 6.14
CA ALA A 194 8.80 8.01 5.82
C ALA A 194 9.07 8.56 4.41
N TRP A 195 8.23 8.19 3.43
CA TRP A 195 8.32 8.73 2.07
C TRP A 195 8.00 10.22 1.99
N VAL A 196 7.05 10.72 2.77
CA VAL A 196 6.75 12.16 2.80
C VAL A 196 7.92 12.95 3.38
N VAL A 197 8.46 12.52 4.51
CA VAL A 197 9.63 13.18 5.13
C VAL A 197 10.80 13.23 4.15
N ALA A 198 11.12 12.11 3.49
CA ALA A 198 12.21 12.05 2.52
C ALA A 198 12.02 12.94 1.27
N ARG A 199 10.78 13.36 0.95
CA ARG A 199 10.49 14.28 -0.16
C ARG A 199 10.49 15.75 0.25
N ASP A 200 10.14 16.00 1.51
CA ASP A 200 10.10 17.34 2.09
C ASP A 200 11.48 17.76 2.63
N GLU A 201 12.39 16.80 2.85
CA GLU A 201 13.81 17.07 3.06
C GLU A 201 14.37 17.74 1.80
N PRO A 202 14.79 19.01 1.86
CA PRO A 202 15.47 19.63 0.73
C PRO A 202 16.75 18.83 0.48
N ASP A 203 17.07 18.56 -0.80
CA ASP A 203 18.37 18.00 -1.19
C ASP A 203 19.45 18.69 -0.37
N GLY A 204 19.99 17.97 0.61
CA GLY A 204 20.98 18.50 1.52
C GLY A 204 22.18 18.84 0.68
N GLY A 205 22.44 20.13 0.49
CA GLY A 205 23.69 20.59 -0.06
C GLY A 205 24.83 20.03 0.76
N HIS A 206 25.57 19.08 0.18
CA HIS A 206 27.04 18.93 0.20
C HIS A 206 27.45 17.77 -0.71
#